data_AF-A0A177WZG0-F1
#
_entry.id   AF-A0A177WZG0-F1
#
_cell.length_a   1.000
_cell.length_b   1.000
_cell.length_c   1.000
_cell.angle_alpha   90.00
_cell.angle_beta   90.00
_cell.angle_gamma   90.00
#
_symmetry.space_group_name_H-M   'P 1'
#
loop_
_entity.id
_entity.type
_entity.pdbx_description
1 polymer ?
#
loop_
_entity_poly.entity_id
_entity_poly.type
_entity_poly.pdbx_seq_one_letter_code
_entity_poly.pdbx_strand_id
1 'polypeptide(L)'
;MASNMHIEFFKVAATLLLCAPQHTSEKDREWQSKSYDTVVLILQQFSSTSPYITADVAERYFPYAMLQLSTTQIFQNRLQLQSSQGLTATGRGDEDPAY
;
A
#
# COMPACT_ATOMS: atom_id res chain seq x y z
N MET A 1 9.08 30.52 9.86
CA MET A 1 9.18 29.51 8.79
C MET A 1 7.79 28.95 8.55
N ALA A 2 7.22 29.13 7.36
CA ALA A 2 5.95 28.50 7.02
C ALA A 2 6.16 26.98 6.94
N SER A 3 5.34 26.19 7.63
CA SER A 3 5.45 24.73 7.55
C SER A 3 5.10 24.27 6.14
N ASN A 4 5.87 23.32 5.60
CA ASN A 4 5.60 22.80 4.26
C ASN A 4 4.32 21.96 4.30
N MET A 5 3.29 22.38 3.56
CA MET A 5 1.99 21.73 3.57
C MET A 5 2.04 20.25 3.17
N HIS A 6 2.98 19.83 2.33
CA HIS A 6 3.14 18.40 1.99
C HIS A 6 3.59 17.58 3.20
N ILE A 7 4.54 18.11 3.98
CA ILE A 7 5.07 17.43 5.17
C ILE A 7 3.99 17.35 6.25
N GLU A 8 3.26 18.45 6.49
CA GLU A 8 2.15 18.44 7.46
C GLU A 8 1.03 17.48 7.05
N PHE A 9 0.64 17.50 5.76
CA PHE A 9 -0.34 16.56 5.25
C PHE A 9 0.12 15.11 5.42
N PHE A 10 1.36 14.79 5.02
CA PHE A 10 1.91 13.45 5.14
C PHE A 10 1.93 12.97 6.59
N LYS A 11 2.37 13.83 7.51
CA LYS A 11 2.40 13.54 8.95
C LYS A 11 1.00 13.24 9.49
N VAL A 12 0.01 14.07 9.17
CA VAL A 12 -1.37 13.86 9.64
C VAL A 12 -1.94 12.57 9.06
N ALA A 13 -1.78 12.34 7.76
CA ALA A 13 -2.25 11.12 7.10
C ALA A 13 -1.58 9.85 7.68
N ALA A 14 -0.26 9.87 7.85
CA ALA A 14 0.50 8.79 8.46
C ALA A 14 0.01 8.48 9.88
N THR A 15 -0.21 9.51 10.70
CA THR A 15 -0.72 9.37 12.06
C THR A 15 -2.10 8.72 12.07
N LEU A 16 -3.01 9.18 11.22
CA LEU A 16 -4.36 8.61 11.11
C LEU A 16 -4.32 7.14 10.68
N LEU A 17 -3.46 6.78 9.73
CA LEU A 17 -3.31 5.40 9.28
C LEU A 17 -2.74 4.50 10.37
N LEU A 18 -1.73 4.94 11.11
CA LEU A 18 -1.17 4.16 12.22
C LEU A 18 -2.17 3.95 13.37
N CYS A 19 -3.08 4.89 13.58
CA CYS A 19 -4.17 4.76 14.55
C CYS A 19 -5.33 3.90 14.04
N ALA A 20 -5.52 3.80 12.72
CA ALA A 20 -6.71 3.18 12.14
C ALA A 20 -6.98 1.73 12.63
N PRO A 21 -5.99 0.83 12.74
CA PRO A 21 -6.19 -0.54 13.23
C PRO A 21 -6.65 -0.65 14.69
N GLN A 22 -6.56 0.44 15.46
CA GLN A 22 -7.01 0.48 16.86
C GLN A 22 -8.52 0.71 16.98
N HIS A 23 -9.19 1.09 15.89
CA HIS A 23 -10.63 1.26 15.85
C HIS A 23 -11.35 -0.09 15.69
N THR A 24 -12.24 -0.39 16.63
CA THR A 24 -12.88 -1.72 16.76
C THR A 24 -14.32 -1.77 16.27
N SER A 25 -14.86 -0.68 15.71
CA SER A 25 -16.23 -0.72 15.18
C SER A 25 -16.31 -1.67 13.98
N GLU A 26 -17.47 -2.29 13.77
CA GLU A 26 -17.68 -3.25 12.68
C GLU A 26 -17.44 -2.61 11.30
N LYS A 27 -17.89 -1.35 11.14
CA LYS A 27 -17.66 -0.55 9.94
C LYS A 27 -16.17 -0.25 9.72
N ASP A 28 -15.43 0.04 10.79
CA ASP A 28 -13.99 0.30 10.70
C ASP A 28 -13.23 -0.97 10.34
N ARG A 29 -13.63 -2.13 10.89
CA ARG A 29 -13.06 -3.43 10.52
C ARG A 29 -13.30 -3.79 9.06
N GLU A 30 -14.49 -3.52 8.55
CA GLU A 30 -14.80 -3.73 7.13
C GLU A 30 -13.91 -2.86 6.25
N TRP A 31 -13.78 -1.56 6.56
CA TRP A 31 -12.91 -0.66 5.82
C TRP A 31 -11.43 -1.08 5.91
N GLN A 32 -10.96 -1.46 7.11
CA GLN A 32 -9.59 -1.91 7.33
C GLN A 32 -9.27 -3.12 6.45
N SER A 33 -10.13 -4.15 6.46
CA SER A 33 -9.90 -5.38 5.70
C SER A 33 -9.92 -5.18 4.18
N LYS A 34 -10.68 -4.20 3.66
CA LYS A 34 -10.85 -4.00 2.22
C LYS A 34 -9.87 -3.02 1.61
N SER A 35 -9.52 -1.96 2.34
CA SER A 35 -8.94 -0.76 1.73
C SER A 35 -7.68 -0.25 2.43
N TYR A 36 -7.36 -0.72 3.64
CA TYR A 36 -6.25 -0.17 4.42
C TYR A 36 -4.91 -0.20 3.67
N ASP A 37 -4.52 -1.38 3.17
CA ASP A 37 -3.26 -1.56 2.45
C ASP A 37 -3.18 -0.67 1.20
N THR A 38 -4.30 -0.51 0.49
CA THR A 38 -4.38 0.36 -0.69
C THR A 38 -4.15 1.82 -0.30
N VAL A 39 -4.75 2.28 0.79
CA VAL A 39 -4.58 3.66 1.27
C VAL A 39 -3.14 3.91 1.74
N VAL A 40 -2.51 2.91 2.37
CA VAL A 40 -1.09 2.94 2.74
C VAL A 40 -0.20 3.15 1.50
N LEU A 41 -0.46 2.44 0.39
CA LEU A 41 0.28 2.64 -0.85
C LEU A 41 0.01 3.99 -1.53
N ILE A 42 -1.20 4.55 -1.40
CA ILE A 42 -1.50 5.91 -1.88
C ILE A 42 -0.65 6.93 -1.13
N LEU A 43 -0.47 6.77 0.19
CA LEU A 43 0.38 7.65 0.98
C LEU A 43 1.86 7.53 0.57
N GLN A 44 2.33 6.32 0.26
CA GLN A 44 3.68 6.11 -0.32
C GLN A 44 3.84 6.78 -1.68
N GLN A 45 2.84 6.69 -2.55
CA GLN A 45 2.88 7.35 -3.85
C GLN A 45 2.94 8.87 -3.69
N PHE A 46 2.20 9.42 -2.71
CA PHE A 46 2.25 10.85 -2.40
C PHE A 46 3.65 11.28 -1.93
N SER A 47 4.29 10.54 -1.01
CA SER A 47 5.66 10.88 -0.59
C SER A 47 6.67 10.75 -1.73
N SER A 48 6.50 9.76 -2.61
CA SER A 48 7.41 9.52 -3.74
C SER A 48 7.30 10.60 -4.84
N THR A 49 6.13 11.21 -4.99
CA THR A 49 5.87 12.26 -6.00
C THR A 49 6.11 13.67 -5.47
N SER A 50 6.11 13.87 -4.15
CA SER A 50 6.38 15.17 -3.56
C SER A 50 7.88 15.49 -3.59
N PRO A 51 8.30 16.64 -4.16
CA PRO A 51 9.70 17.06 -4.12
C PRO A 51 10.17 17.49 -2.73
N TYR A 52 9.25 17.54 -1.75
CA TYR A 52 9.51 18.03 -0.40
C TYR A 52 9.63 16.92 0.64
N ILE A 53 9.32 15.67 0.28
CA ILE A 53 9.33 14.53 1.18
C ILE A 53 10.42 13.57 0.71
N THR A 54 11.53 13.54 1.43
CA THR A 54 12.56 12.53 1.21
C THR A 54 12.17 11.21 1.89
N ALA A 55 12.83 10.11 1.52
CA ALA A 55 12.65 8.82 2.18
C ALA A 55 12.90 8.92 3.70
N ASP A 56 13.93 9.67 4.13
CA ASP A 56 14.22 9.86 5.56
C ASP A 56 13.11 10.62 6.30
N VAL A 57 12.52 11.63 5.65
CA VAL A 57 11.39 12.39 6.22
C VAL A 57 10.16 11.48 6.30
N ALA A 58 9.91 10.65 5.29
CA ALA A 58 8.80 9.72 5.29
C ALA A 58 8.93 8.67 6.40
N GLU A 59 10.11 8.05 6.54
CA GLU A 59 10.40 7.01 7.56
C GLU A 59 10.18 7.53 8.98
N ARG A 60 10.42 8.83 9.22
CA ARG A 60 10.19 9.46 10.52
C ARG A 60 8.72 9.41 10.96
N TYR A 61 7.77 9.41 10.03
CA TYR A 61 6.34 9.46 10.32
C TYR A 61 5.60 8.17 9.97
N PHE A 62 6.11 7.38 9.03
CA PHE A 62 5.49 6.14 8.60
C PHE A 62 6.55 5.07 8.31
N PRO A 63 6.59 3.95 9.06
CA PRO A 63 7.64 2.93 8.88
C PRO A 63 7.57 2.25 7.51
N TYR A 64 8.71 2.15 6.82
CA TYR A 64 8.79 1.48 5.51
C TYR A 64 8.39 0.00 5.56
N ALA A 65 8.60 -0.67 6.69
CA ALA A 65 8.16 -2.05 6.89
C ALA A 65 6.64 -2.23 6.68
N MET A 66 5.83 -1.23 7.08
CA MET A 66 4.38 -1.26 6.85
C MET A 66 4.05 -1.18 5.36
N LEU A 67 4.78 -0.36 4.60
CA LEU A 67 4.62 -0.24 3.15
C LEU A 67 4.93 -1.56 2.44
N GLN A 68 6.00 -2.24 2.87
CA GLN A 68 6.39 -3.55 2.35
C GLN A 68 5.35 -4.64 2.61
N LEU A 69 4.78 -4.65 3.82
CA LEU A 69 3.70 -5.57 4.17
C LEU A 69 2.46 -5.32 3.30
N SER A 70 1.99 -4.08 3.21
CA SER A 70 0.83 -3.73 2.37
C SER A 70 1.05 -4.04 0.89
N THR A 71 2.26 -3.80 0.36
CA THR A 71 2.63 -4.17 -1.01
C THR A 71 2.53 -5.68 -1.23
N THR A 72 3.11 -6.46 -0.31
CA THR A 72 3.11 -7.92 -0.37
C THR A 72 1.69 -8.47 -0.31
N GLN A 73 0.86 -7.93 0.59
CA GLN A 73 -0.52 -8.37 0.79
C GLN A 73 -1.39 -8.11 -0.45
N ILE A 74 -1.25 -6.92 -1.07
CA ILE A 74 -1.95 -6.59 -2.32
C ILE A 74 -1.49 -7.52 -3.46
N PHE A 75 -0.20 -7.80 -3.56
CA PHE A 75 0.33 -8.71 -4.57
C PHE A 75 -0.22 -10.13 -4.39
N GLN A 76 -0.20 -10.65 -3.15
CA GLN A 76 -0.77 -11.97 -2.83
C GLN A 76 -2.27 -12.04 -3.14
N ASN A 77 -3.05 -11.02 -2.77
CA ASN A 77 -4.47 -10.95 -3.10
C ASN A 77 -4.71 -10.99 -4.62
N ARG A 78 -3.88 -10.29 -5.40
CA ARG A 78 -3.95 -10.34 -6.87
C ARG A 78 -3.67 -11.74 -7.40
N LEU A 79 -2.64 -12.42 -6.90
CA LEU A 79 -2.33 -13.79 -7.30
C LEU A 79 -3.47 -14.77 -6.95
N GLN A 80 -4.05 -14.63 -5.75
CA GLN A 80 -5.19 -15.46 -5.33
C GLN A 80 -6.40 -15.24 -6.24
N LEU A 81 -6.74 -13.99 -6.57
CA LEU A 81 -7.83 -13.68 -7.49
C LEU A 81 -7.59 -14.27 -8.88
N GLN A 82 -6.37 -14.17 -9.43
CA GLN A 82 -6.00 -14.81 -10.70
C GLN A 82 -6.18 -16.33 -10.64
N SER A 83 -5.71 -16.98 -9.57
CA SER A 83 -5.85 -18.42 -9.38
C SER A 83 -7.32 -18.86 -9.29
N SER A 84 -8.16 -18.09 -8.59
CA SER A 84 -9.60 -18.38 -8.43
C SER A 84 -10.41 -18.21 -9.72
N GLN A 85 -9.92 -17.40 -10.67
CA GLN A 85 -10.53 -17.18 -11.98
C GLN A 85 -10.04 -18.17 -13.05
N GLY A 86 -9.23 -19.17 -12.66
CA GLY A 86 -8.65 -20.14 -13.62
C GLY A 86 -7.58 -19.53 -14.53
N LEU A 87 -7.10 -18.33 -14.24
CA LEU A 87 -5.98 -17.69 -14.93
C LEU A 87 -4.70 -18.13 -14.24
N THR A 88 -4.19 -19.31 -14.61
CA THR A 88 -2.82 -19.68 -14.31
C THR A 88 -1.90 -18.67 -14.98
N ALA A 89 -0.95 -18.11 -14.22
CA ALA A 89 0.16 -17.37 -14.82
C ALA A 89 0.88 -18.33 -15.77
N THR A 90 0.70 -18.15 -17.08
CA THR A 90 1.44 -18.86 -18.11
C THR A 90 2.88 -18.36 -18.04
N GLY A 91 3.63 -18.90 -17.09
CA GLY A 91 5.09 -18.84 -17.09
C GLY A 91 5.60 -19.69 -18.25
N ARG A 92 5.46 -19.19 -19.47
CA ARG A 92 6.15 -19.57 -20.72
C ARG A 92 5.47 -18.84 -21.87
N GLY A 93 6.01 -17.70 -22.25
CA GLY A 93 6.26 -17.50 -23.67
C GLY A 93 7.34 -18.51 -24.06
N ASP A 94 7.17 -19.16 -25.20
CA ASP A 94 8.03 -20.18 -25.77
C ASP A 94 7.91 -21.58 -25.14
N GLU A 95 6.91 -22.32 -25.59
CA GLU A 95 7.05 -23.73 -25.98
C GLU A 95 5.76 -24.12 -26.74
N ASP A 96 5.69 -23.68 -28.00
CA ASP A 96 4.84 -24.31 -29.02
C ASP A 96 5.28 -25.77 -29.16
N PRO A 97 4.42 -26.78 -28.91
CA PRO A 97 4.69 -28.13 -29.38
C PRO A 97 4.22 -28.20 -30.84
N ALA A 98 5.05 -27.65 -31.73
CA ALA A 98 5.00 -28.02 -33.14
C ALA A 98 6.04 -29.13 -33.36
N TYR A 99 5.55 -30.26 -33.87
CA TYR A 99 6.20 -31.54 -34.20
C TYR A 99 6.15 -32.64 -33.15
#